data_AF-A0A7S2NTP5-F1
#
_entry.id   AF-A0A7S2NTP5-F1
#
_cell.length_a   1.000
_cell.length_b   1.000
_cell.length_c   1.000
_cell.angle_alpha   90.00
_cell.angle_beta   90.00
_cell.angle_gamma   90.00
#
_symmetry.space_group_name_H-M   'P 1'
#
loop_
_entity.id
_entity.type
_entity.pdbx_description
1 polymer ?
#
loop_
_entity_poly.entity_id
_entity_poly.type
_entity_poly.pdbx_seq_one_letter_code
_entity_poly.pdbx_strand_id
1 'polypeptide(L)'
;ETALRSSLEAVGHAFARSEQFGYLATGPANLGTGLSATVFVSLPLLGAQADFRSSCRKMRLQAHQTEFGTWAVSNGERLGSSEAEQVNAVVTGVRALIERERALEAAANAPPEAAPPTLAASAPEEPPGAVAEASDLPGLGA
;
A
#
# COMPACT_ATOMS: atom_id res chain seq x y z
N GLU A 1 30.16 -13.80 -1.37
CA GLU A 1 30.30 -14.87 -0.37
C GLU A 1 31.46 -15.82 -0.66
N THR A 2 31.48 -16.47 -1.82
CA THR A 2 32.43 -17.56 -2.18
C THR A 2 33.90 -17.19 -2.01
N ALA A 3 34.30 -15.99 -2.46
CA ALA A 3 35.69 -15.54 -2.34
C ALA A 3 36.15 -15.41 -0.87
N LEU A 4 35.33 -14.78 -0.02
CA LEU A 4 35.67 -14.59 1.40
C LEU A 4 35.68 -15.90 2.17
N ARG A 5 34.73 -16.80 1.87
CA ARG A 5 34.70 -18.16 2.42
C ARG A 5 36.01 -18.89 2.14
N SER A 6 36.43 -18.89 0.87
CA SER A 6 37.67 -19.55 0.45
C SER A 6 38.90 -18.98 1.15
N SER A 7 38.98 -17.66 1.33
CA SER A 7 40.08 -17.02 2.07
C SER A 7 40.09 -17.36 3.56
N LEU A 8 38.93 -17.47 4.21
CA LEU A 8 38.85 -17.85 5.63
C LEU A 8 39.26 -19.31 5.84
N GLU A 9 38.80 -20.20 4.96
CA GLU A 9 39.14 -21.62 5.00
C GLU A 9 40.65 -21.84 4.82
N ALA A 10 41.31 -21.03 3.98
CA ALA A 10 42.76 -21.06 3.81
C ALA A 10 43.55 -20.70 5.08
N VAL A 11 42.92 -19.97 6.03
CA VAL A 11 43.51 -19.58 7.32
C VAL A 11 42.96 -20.46 8.47
N GLY A 12 42.16 -21.48 8.17
CA GLY A 12 41.60 -22.41 9.16
C GLY A 12 40.36 -21.87 9.89
N HIS A 13 39.66 -20.90 9.32
CA HIS A 13 38.44 -20.32 9.88
C HIS A 13 37.22 -20.56 8.96
N ALA A 14 36.02 -20.53 9.54
CA ALA A 14 34.77 -20.71 8.81
C ALA A 14 33.65 -19.81 9.38
N PHE A 15 32.62 -19.55 8.58
CA PHE A 15 31.42 -18.86 9.05
C PHE A 15 30.62 -19.73 10.03
N ALA A 16 30.12 -19.12 11.10
CA ALA A 16 29.23 -19.77 12.04
C ALA A 16 27.87 -20.06 11.37
N ARG A 17 27.56 -21.34 11.16
CA ARG A 17 26.33 -21.79 10.50
C ARG A 17 25.70 -22.97 11.25
N SER A 18 24.39 -22.93 11.42
CA SER A 18 23.55 -24.02 11.91
C SER A 18 22.70 -24.57 10.76
N GLU A 19 22.42 -25.88 10.76
CA GLU A 19 21.51 -26.48 9.77
C GLU A 19 20.07 -25.98 9.93
N GLN A 20 19.63 -25.73 11.17
CA GLN A 20 18.27 -25.28 11.46
C GLN A 20 18.10 -23.76 11.30
N PHE A 21 19.14 -22.99 11.66
CA PHE A 21 19.05 -21.53 11.76
C PHE A 21 19.86 -20.77 10.71
N GLY A 22 20.55 -21.46 9.78
CA GLY A 22 21.40 -20.82 8.78
C GLY A 22 22.61 -20.12 9.41
N TYR A 23 23.02 -18.98 8.87
CA TYR A 23 24.11 -18.18 9.43
C TYR A 23 23.72 -17.57 10.76
N LEU A 24 24.67 -17.63 11.70
CA LEU A 24 24.49 -17.13 13.04
C LEU A 24 24.98 -15.68 13.14
N ALA A 25 24.18 -14.85 13.80
CA ALA A 25 24.47 -13.46 14.08
C ALA A 25 24.27 -13.18 15.58
N THR A 26 24.73 -12.01 16.04
CA THR A 26 24.61 -11.61 17.46
C THR A 26 23.15 -11.46 17.92
N GLY A 27 22.25 -11.05 17.02
CA GLY A 27 20.83 -10.84 17.31
C GLY A 27 19.94 -11.85 16.58
N PRO A 28 18.85 -12.32 17.23
CA PRO A 28 17.96 -13.35 16.66
C PRO A 28 17.26 -12.89 15.36
N ALA A 29 17.07 -11.58 15.18
CA ALA A 29 16.45 -11.03 13.98
C ALA A 29 17.31 -11.20 12.72
N ASN A 30 18.62 -11.44 12.86
CA ASN A 30 19.57 -11.53 11.75
C ASN A 30 20.01 -12.98 11.45
N LEU A 31 19.33 -13.98 12.02
CA LEU A 31 19.56 -15.38 11.71
C LEU A 31 19.07 -15.74 10.30
N GLY A 32 19.56 -16.86 9.77
CA GLY A 32 19.20 -17.37 8.45
C GLY A 32 20.18 -16.91 7.38
N THR A 33 19.71 -16.14 6.41
CA THR A 33 20.57 -15.55 5.37
C THR A 33 21.36 -14.34 5.88
N GLY A 34 20.84 -13.67 6.92
CA GLY A 34 21.35 -12.38 7.39
C GLY A 34 21.23 -11.24 6.36
N LEU A 35 20.60 -11.49 5.20
CA LEU A 35 20.55 -10.55 4.09
C LEU A 35 19.53 -9.43 4.35
N SER A 36 19.96 -8.19 4.09
CA SER A 36 19.08 -7.02 4.04
C SER A 36 19.21 -6.37 2.67
N ALA A 37 18.22 -6.61 1.81
CA ALA A 37 18.08 -5.90 0.54
C ALA A 37 17.13 -4.72 0.75
N THR A 38 17.65 -3.50 0.60
CA THR A 38 16.89 -2.25 0.77
C THR A 38 16.92 -1.44 -0.51
N VAL A 39 15.76 -0.95 -0.94
CA VAL A 39 15.59 -0.06 -2.10
C VAL A 39 14.94 1.23 -1.63
N PHE A 40 15.47 2.35 -2.10
CA PHE A 40 14.87 3.67 -1.88
C PHE A 40 13.96 3.99 -3.07
N VAL A 41 12.68 4.23 -2.79
CA VAL A 41 11.65 4.53 -3.81
C VAL A 41 10.88 5.78 -3.41
N SER A 42 10.69 6.69 -4.36
CA SER A 42 9.85 7.87 -4.17
C SER A 42 8.39 7.49 -4.41
N LEU A 43 7.55 7.66 -3.39
CA LEU A 43 6.12 7.35 -3.39
C LEU A 43 5.35 8.48 -2.70
N PRO A 44 5.27 9.67 -3.32
CA PRO A 44 4.62 10.84 -2.72
C PRO A 44 3.12 10.65 -2.48
N LEU A 45 2.39 9.94 -3.34
CA LEU A 45 0.94 9.74 -3.21
C LEU A 45 0.61 8.49 -2.40
N LEU A 46 1.11 7.33 -2.82
CA LEU A 46 0.84 6.04 -2.16
C LEU A 46 1.44 6.00 -0.75
N GLY A 47 2.63 6.58 -0.57
CA GLY A 47 3.30 6.64 0.72
C GLY A 47 2.61 7.55 1.74
N ALA A 48 1.78 8.49 1.29
CA ALA A 48 0.97 9.33 2.18
C ALA A 48 -0.26 8.60 2.75
N GLN A 49 -0.63 7.43 2.19
CA GLN A 49 -1.78 6.66 2.68
C GLN A 49 -1.47 5.98 4.02
N ALA A 50 -2.42 6.04 4.95
CA ALA A 50 -2.25 5.50 6.32
C ALA A 50 -2.05 3.97 6.34
N ASP A 51 -2.54 3.25 5.34
CA ASP A 51 -2.47 1.80 5.21
C ASP A 51 -1.19 1.31 4.52
N PHE A 52 -0.35 2.18 3.96
CA PHE A 52 0.84 1.82 3.19
C PHE A 52 1.75 0.81 3.91
N ARG A 53 2.10 1.08 5.18
CA ARG A 53 2.93 0.17 5.99
C ARG A 53 2.27 -1.18 6.25
N SER A 54 0.94 -1.24 6.28
CA SER A 54 0.20 -2.49 6.45
C SER A 54 0.19 -3.30 5.16
N SER A 55 0.06 -2.63 4.01
CA SER A 55 0.12 -3.21 2.68
C SER A 55 1.51 -3.79 2.38
N CYS A 56 2.58 -3.06 2.73
CA CYS A 56 3.95 -3.58 2.65
C CYS A 56 4.17 -4.84 3.49
N ARG A 57 3.62 -4.87 4.73
CA ARG A 57 3.71 -6.05 5.60
C ARG A 57 3.02 -7.29 5.03
N LYS A 58 1.88 -7.13 4.36
CA LYS A 58 1.20 -8.23 3.65
C LYS A 58 2.05 -8.82 2.53
N MET A 59 2.93 -8.01 1.92
CA MET A 59 3.89 -8.43 0.90
C MET A 59 5.23 -8.93 1.50
N ARG A 60 5.31 -9.14 2.82
CA ARG A 60 6.53 -9.53 3.55
C ARG A 60 7.66 -8.50 3.45
N LEU A 61 7.30 -7.23 3.24
CA LEU A 61 8.23 -6.10 3.18
C LEU A 61 8.16 -5.25 4.45
N GLN A 62 9.28 -4.64 4.79
CA GLN A 62 9.38 -3.56 5.75
C GLN A 62 9.54 -2.25 4.99
N ALA A 63 8.88 -1.19 5.46
CA ALA A 63 8.96 0.13 4.84
C ALA A 63 9.22 1.18 5.93
N HIS A 64 10.30 1.94 5.77
CA HIS A 64 10.67 3.04 6.64
C HIS A 64 10.66 4.33 5.84
N GLN A 65 9.97 5.36 6.36
CA GLN A 65 9.96 6.66 5.70
C GLN A 65 11.31 7.32 5.91
N THR A 66 11.91 7.83 4.84
CA THR A 66 13.15 8.59 4.93
C THR A 66 12.81 10.07 4.90
N GLU A 67 12.94 10.70 3.74
CA GLU A 67 12.76 12.14 3.55
C GLU A 67 11.90 12.40 2.30
N PHE A 68 11.14 13.50 2.32
CA PHE A 68 10.44 14.06 1.15
C PHE A 68 9.69 13.04 0.26
N GLY A 69 8.83 12.21 0.86
CA GLY A 69 8.04 11.22 0.10
C GLY A 69 8.85 10.00 -0.36
N THR A 70 10.11 9.87 0.03
CA THR A 70 10.93 8.68 -0.21
C THR A 70 10.78 7.66 0.91
N TRP A 71 10.73 6.39 0.53
CA TRP A 71 10.61 5.25 1.41
C TRP A 71 11.75 4.26 1.17
N ALA A 72 12.37 3.81 2.24
CA ALA A 72 13.28 2.68 2.24
C ALA A 72 12.45 1.40 2.43
N VAL A 73 12.36 0.59 1.36
CA VAL A 73 11.63 -0.67 1.35
C VAL A 73 12.64 -1.82 1.37
N SER A 74 12.48 -2.74 2.32
CA SER A 74 13.38 -3.88 2.50
C SER A 74 12.63 -5.20 2.72
N ASN A 75 13.35 -6.32 2.57
CA ASN A 75 12.81 -7.63 2.96
C ASN A 75 12.60 -7.68 4.47
N GLY A 76 11.42 -8.14 4.89
CA GLY A 76 11.15 -8.39 6.31
C GLY A 76 11.69 -9.73 6.79
N GLU A 77 11.72 -10.72 5.91
CA GLU A 77 12.10 -12.10 6.24
C GLU A 77 13.59 -12.35 5.98
N ARG A 78 14.22 -13.02 6.94
CA ARG A 78 15.66 -13.36 6.94
C ARG A 78 15.92 -14.86 7.19
N LEU A 79 14.93 -15.56 7.75
CA LEU A 79 14.99 -16.98 8.09
C LEU A 79 13.87 -17.73 7.36
N GLY A 80 14.15 -18.96 6.91
CA GLY A 80 13.17 -19.82 6.25
C GLY A 80 12.98 -19.58 4.75
N SER A 81 13.78 -18.70 4.15
CA SER A 81 13.81 -18.42 2.71
C SER A 81 15.26 -18.23 2.26
N SER A 82 15.55 -18.52 1.00
CA SER A 82 16.85 -18.27 0.38
C SER A 82 17.11 -16.79 0.12
N GLU A 83 18.37 -16.41 -0.08
CA GLU A 83 18.79 -15.07 -0.47
C GLU A 83 18.08 -14.62 -1.76
N ALA A 84 17.94 -15.53 -2.73
CA ALA A 84 17.30 -15.26 -4.00
C ALA A 84 15.80 -14.97 -3.84
N GLU A 85 15.09 -15.73 -3.01
CA GLU A 85 13.67 -15.49 -2.71
C GLU A 85 13.47 -14.15 -2.01
N GLN A 86 14.33 -13.81 -1.06
CA GLN A 86 14.26 -12.52 -0.35
C GLN A 86 14.46 -11.33 -1.30
N VAL A 87 15.44 -11.41 -2.20
CA VAL A 87 15.65 -10.37 -3.21
C VAL A 87 14.49 -10.30 -4.19
N ASN A 88 13.98 -11.45 -4.66
CA ASN A 88 12.83 -11.48 -5.56
C ASN A 88 11.56 -10.91 -4.92
N ALA A 89 11.35 -11.14 -3.62
CA ALA A 89 10.23 -10.55 -2.88
C ALA A 89 10.31 -9.01 -2.88
N VAL A 90 11.51 -8.45 -2.67
CA VAL A 90 11.72 -6.99 -2.76
C VAL A 90 11.49 -6.49 -4.18
N VAL A 91 12.01 -7.17 -5.21
CA VAL A 91 11.84 -6.77 -6.61
C VAL A 91 10.35 -6.76 -7.01
N THR A 92 9.62 -7.84 -6.74
CA THR A 92 8.19 -7.94 -7.06
C THR A 92 7.38 -6.94 -6.25
N GLY A 93 7.71 -6.78 -4.96
CA GLY A 93 7.08 -5.82 -4.08
C GLY A 93 7.23 -4.38 -4.55
N VAL A 94 8.46 -3.94 -4.81
CA VAL A 94 8.75 -2.58 -5.30
C VAL A 94 8.10 -2.33 -6.66
N ARG A 95 8.10 -3.32 -7.57
CA ARG A 95 7.37 -3.20 -8.85
C ARG A 95 5.88 -2.91 -8.63
N ALA A 96 5.22 -3.68 -7.77
CA ALA A 96 3.80 -3.48 -7.47
C ALA A 96 3.53 -2.11 -6.82
N LEU A 97 4.44 -1.62 -5.98
CA LEU A 97 4.34 -0.28 -5.41
C LEU A 97 4.43 0.82 -6.47
N ILE A 98 5.38 0.71 -7.41
CA ILE A 98 5.55 1.67 -8.51
C ILE A 98 4.33 1.67 -9.43
N GLU A 99 3.77 0.50 -9.74
CA GLU A 99 2.57 0.40 -10.58
C GLU A 99 1.35 1.08 -9.93
N ARG A 100 1.19 0.93 -8.60
CA ARG A 100 0.12 1.59 -7.84
C ARG A 100 0.32 3.11 -7.76
N GLU A 101 1.56 3.57 -7.56
CA GLU A 101 1.86 5.00 -7.58
C GLU A 101 1.49 5.62 -8.94
N ARG A 102 1.92 4.99 -10.04
CA ARG A 102 1.59 5.45 -11.41
C ARG A 102 0.08 5.49 -11.67
N ALA A 103 -0.68 4.54 -11.14
CA ALA A 103 -2.13 4.54 -11.25
C ALA A 103 -2.76 5.72 -10.49
N LEU A 104 -2.24 6.06 -9.31
CA LEU A 104 -2.69 7.22 -8.53
C LEU A 104 -2.32 8.53 -9.23
N GLU A 105 -1.11 8.63 -9.81
CA GLU A 105 -0.70 9.78 -10.61
C GLU A 105 -1.61 9.97 -11.82
N ALA A 106 -1.94 8.89 -12.54
CA ALA A 106 -2.85 8.94 -13.68
C ALA A 106 -4.27 9.36 -13.28
N ALA A 107 -4.78 8.86 -12.15
CA ALA A 107 -6.09 9.26 -11.62
C ALA A 107 -6.11 10.72 -11.16
N ALA A 108 -5.02 11.22 -10.57
CA ALA A 108 -4.89 12.61 -10.15
C ALA A 108 -4.76 13.57 -11.35
N ASN A 109 -4.22 13.10 -12.48
CA ASN A 109 -4.01 13.90 -13.68
C ASN A 109 -5.13 13.71 -14.74
N ALA A 110 -6.12 12.86 -14.45
CA ALA A 110 -7.30 12.71 -15.30
C ALA A 110 -8.16 14.00 -15.23
N PRO A 111 -8.62 14.55 -16.37
CA PRO A 111 -9.54 15.67 -16.35
C PRO A 111 -10.81 15.28 -15.58
N PRO A 112 -11.45 16.22 -14.85
CA PRO A 112 -12.68 15.93 -14.12
C PRO A 112 -13.72 15.39 -15.11
N GLU A 113 -14.04 14.11 -14.98
CA GLU A 113 -15.10 13.46 -15.73
C GLU A 113 -16.39 14.25 -15.50
N ALA A 114 -16.99 14.69 -16.60
CA ALA A 114 -18.17 15.52 -16.63
C ALA A 114 -19.23 14.97 -15.69
N ALA A 115 -19.73 15.84 -14.80
CA ALA A 115 -20.89 15.57 -13.99
C ALA A 115 -21.98 14.87 -14.84
N PRO A 116 -22.67 13.84 -14.32
CA PRO A 116 -23.79 13.24 -15.05
C PRO A 116 -24.77 14.35 -15.40
N PRO A 117 -25.37 14.36 -16.62
CA PRO A 117 -26.29 15.40 -17.01
C PRO A 117 -27.45 15.41 -16.02
N THR A 118 -27.54 16.50 -15.26
CA THR A 118 -28.71 16.84 -14.45
C THR A 118 -29.90 16.83 -15.39
N LEU A 119 -30.71 15.76 -15.32
CA LEU A 119 -32.03 15.70 -15.94
C LEU A 119 -32.81 16.89 -15.38
N ALA A 120 -32.98 17.90 -16.23
CA ALA A 120 -33.73 19.10 -15.94
C ALA A 120 -35.10 18.70 -15.41
N ALA A 121 -35.38 19.12 -14.17
CA ALA A 121 -36.71 19.08 -13.59
C ALA A 121 -37.66 19.78 -14.56
N SER A 122 -38.54 18.99 -15.17
CA SER A 122 -39.66 19.51 -15.95
C SER A 122 -40.55 20.32 -15.03
N ALA A 123 -40.82 21.56 -15.43
CA ALA A 123 -41.74 22.47 -14.77
C ALA A 123 -43.10 21.80 -14.51
N PRO A 124 -43.76 22.03 -13.37
CA PRO A 124 -45.13 21.59 -13.19
C PRO A 124 -46.07 22.46 -14.02
N GLU A 125 -46.81 21.82 -14.92
CA GLU A 125 -47.91 22.34 -15.70
C GLU A 125 -49.11 22.60 -14.76
N GLU A 126 -49.63 23.83 -14.73
CA GLU A 126 -50.87 24.18 -14.02
C GLU A 126 -52.07 23.44 -14.63
N PRO A 127 -52.99 22.88 -13.82
CA PRO A 127 -54.26 22.38 -14.34
C PRO A 127 -55.34 23.49 -14.37
N PRO A 128 -56.18 23.56 -15.41
CA PRO A 128 -57.33 24.45 -15.43
C PRO A 128 -58.54 23.82 -14.72
N GLY A 129 -59.12 24.60 -13.80
CA GLY A 129 -60.55 24.74 -13.48
C GLY A 129 -61.43 23.50 -13.24
N ALA A 130 -62.09 23.43 -12.09
CA ALA A 130 -63.52 23.76 -11.95
C ALA A 130 -64.21 23.13 -10.70
N VAL A 131 -64.70 24.02 -9.84
CA VAL A 131 -66.00 24.09 -9.11
C VAL A 131 -66.50 23.03 -8.10
N ALA A 132 -67.04 23.61 -6.99
CA ALA A 132 -68.10 23.15 -6.07
C ALA A 132 -67.77 21.98 -5.12
N GLU A 133 -68.15 21.94 -3.83
CA GLU A 133 -69.34 22.47 -3.16
C GLU A 133 -69.11 22.55 -1.62
N ALA A 134 -70.06 23.18 -0.92
CA ALA A 134 -70.06 23.62 0.48
C ALA A 134 -70.20 22.52 1.55
N SER A 135 -70.07 22.96 2.82
CA SER A 135 -70.48 22.37 4.13
C SER A 135 -69.28 22.32 5.09
N ASP A 136 -69.31 22.66 6.38
CA ASP A 136 -70.29 23.22 7.32
C ASP A 136 -69.47 23.64 8.57
N LEU A 137 -69.93 24.65 9.33
CA LEU A 137 -69.34 25.12 10.60
C LEU A 137 -69.67 24.13 11.76
N PRO A 138 -68.89 24.07 12.85
CA PRO A 138 -69.07 24.99 13.99
C PRO A 138 -67.72 25.43 14.61
N GLY A 139 -67.57 26.64 15.18
CA GLY A 139 -68.26 27.11 16.37
C GLY A 139 -67.26 27.15 17.53
N LEU A 140 -66.57 28.30 17.69
CA LEU A 140 -65.71 28.59 18.83
C LEU A 140 -66.59 29.25 19.91
N GLY A 141 -66.68 28.64 21.09
CA GLY A 141 -67.41 29.19 22.23
C GLY A 141 -66.98 28.51 23.54
N ALA A 142 -66.28 29.30 24.36
CA ALA A 142 -65.92 29.12 25.78
C ALA A 142 -64.99 27.95 26.16
#